data_AF-A0A971P2D1-F1
#
_entry.id   AF-A0A971P2D1-F1
#
_cell.length_a   1.000
_cell.length_b   1.000
_cell.length_c   1.000
_cell.angle_alpha   90.00
_cell.angle_beta   90.00
_cell.angle_gamma   90.00
#
_symmetry.space_group_name_H-M   'P 1'
#
loop_
_entity.id
_entity.type
_entity.pdbx_description
1 polymer ?
#
loop_
_entity_poly.entity_id
_entity_poly.type
_entity_poly.pdbx_seq_one_letter_code
_entity_poly.pdbx_strand_id
1 'polypeptide(L)'
;MKNLELRIAFCLLPFAFCLFSGCQPLQKTPNAPFPPEMVGTWETWFGPEQKWAITFDRDGAITGMHHYVFGPMTAEEGGVYKDGPDPGTYMVAVLGPLQTEYVPLTNRLKATVTIDSYTMQFVEGALKGRVIDKLEGPVTEDGTTWNIEWRSYGWLEGADEPPIDFIDANPELLVFHKVEVSQ
;
A
#
# COMPACT_ATOMS: atom_id res chain seq x y z
N MET A 1 4.72 -67.94 39.40
CA MET A 1 6.04 -67.29 39.57
C MET A 1 6.79 -67.34 38.25
N LYS A 2 7.06 -66.16 37.67
CA LYS A 2 8.28 -65.73 36.93
C LYS A 2 8.71 -66.55 35.70
N ASN A 3 9.06 -66.04 34.52
CA ASN A 3 9.25 -64.71 33.90
C ASN A 3 9.35 -65.02 32.38
N LEU A 4 8.67 -64.31 31.47
CA LEU A 4 9.19 -63.16 30.71
C LEU A 4 10.59 -63.40 30.09
N GLU A 5 10.65 -63.71 28.80
CA GLU A 5 11.76 -63.32 27.91
C GLU A 5 11.18 -63.06 26.50
N LEU A 6 11.50 -61.86 26.02
CA LEU A 6 10.96 -61.13 24.89
C LEU A 6 12.15 -60.85 23.97
N ARG A 7 12.17 -61.33 22.72
CA ARG A 7 13.05 -60.84 21.64
C ARG A 7 12.32 -61.01 20.31
N ILE A 8 11.67 -59.96 19.81
CA ILE A 8 12.18 -58.99 18.83
C ILE A 8 12.61 -59.65 17.51
N ALA A 9 11.75 -59.55 16.50
CA ALA A 9 12.08 -59.10 15.14
C ALA A 9 10.87 -59.38 14.22
N PHE A 10 9.85 -58.51 14.26
CA PHE A 10 8.89 -58.45 13.18
C PHE A 10 9.23 -57.28 12.27
N CYS A 11 9.49 -57.66 11.03
CA CYS A 11 9.96 -56.84 9.94
C CYS A 11 9.06 -55.62 9.69
N LEU A 12 9.72 -54.45 9.64
CA LEU A 12 9.64 -53.52 8.50
C LEU A 12 8.32 -53.54 7.74
N LEU A 13 7.32 -52.79 8.22
CA LEU A 13 6.23 -52.27 7.39
C LEU A 13 6.35 -50.73 7.37
N PRO A 14 6.30 -50.11 6.18
CA PRO A 14 6.94 -48.84 5.93
C PRO A 14 6.10 -47.66 6.43
N PHE A 15 6.83 -46.64 6.89
CA PHE A 15 6.48 -45.24 6.81
C PHE A 15 5.66 -44.91 5.55
N ALA A 16 4.33 -44.76 5.69
CA ALA A 16 3.48 -44.20 4.64
C ALA A 16 2.24 -43.48 5.21
N PHE A 17 2.38 -42.82 6.37
CA PHE A 17 1.28 -42.09 7.02
C PHE A 17 1.64 -40.65 7.40
N CYS A 18 2.51 -39.99 6.62
CA CYS A 18 2.92 -38.59 6.87
C CYS A 18 2.76 -37.65 5.65
N LEU A 19 1.77 -37.83 4.77
CA LEU A 19 1.61 -36.95 3.59
C LEU A 19 0.18 -36.46 3.31
N PHE A 20 -0.67 -36.32 4.33
CA PHE A 20 -1.93 -35.58 4.20
C PHE A 20 -2.09 -34.44 5.22
N SER A 21 -0.98 -33.84 5.65
CA SER A 21 -1.02 -32.41 6.00
C SER A 21 -1.12 -31.64 4.69
N GLY A 22 -2.32 -31.67 4.09
CA GLY A 22 -2.64 -30.79 2.99
C GLY A 22 -2.47 -29.37 3.50
N CYS A 23 -1.37 -28.72 3.12
CA CYS A 23 -1.40 -27.27 2.91
C CYS A 23 -2.58 -27.05 1.98
N GLN A 24 -3.73 -26.68 2.53
CA GLN A 24 -4.81 -26.14 1.73
C GLN A 24 -4.17 -24.96 0.99
N PRO A 25 -4.09 -24.99 -0.36
CA PRO A 25 -3.63 -23.83 -1.09
C PRO A 25 -4.52 -22.68 -0.64
N LEU A 26 -3.88 -21.59 -0.21
CA LEU A 26 -4.55 -20.37 0.22
C LEU A 26 -5.60 -20.05 -0.84
N GLN A 27 -6.87 -20.36 -0.56
CA GLN A 27 -7.95 -20.02 -1.47
C GLN A 27 -7.94 -18.50 -1.48
N LYS A 28 -7.50 -17.92 -2.61
CA LYS A 28 -7.70 -16.51 -2.93
C LYS A 28 -9.20 -16.29 -2.79
N THR A 29 -9.64 -15.77 -1.65
CA THR A 29 -11.05 -15.49 -1.40
C THR A 29 -11.48 -14.50 -2.48
N PRO A 30 -12.40 -14.88 -3.37
CA PRO A 30 -12.87 -13.96 -4.40
C PRO A 30 -13.57 -12.79 -3.70
N ASN A 31 -13.10 -11.57 -3.98
CA ASN A 31 -13.73 -10.29 -3.67
C ASN A 31 -14.33 -10.18 -2.26
N ALA A 32 -13.47 -10.23 -1.24
CA ALA A 32 -13.91 -9.69 0.04
C ALA A 32 -14.30 -8.21 -0.14
N PRO A 33 -15.43 -7.77 0.43
CA PRO A 33 -15.83 -6.37 0.33
C PRO A 33 -14.78 -5.47 0.97
N PHE A 34 -14.69 -4.24 0.48
CA PHE A 34 -13.82 -3.25 1.10
C PHE A 34 -14.25 -2.98 2.55
N PRO A 35 -13.32 -2.90 3.52
CA PRO A 35 -13.67 -2.72 4.93
C PRO A 35 -14.39 -1.39 5.17
N PRO A 36 -15.63 -1.37 5.70
CA PRO A 36 -16.41 -0.14 5.89
C PRO A 36 -15.73 0.88 6.82
N GLU A 37 -14.94 0.41 7.79
CA GLU A 37 -14.15 1.23 8.70
C GLU A 37 -13.07 2.04 7.98
N MET A 38 -12.59 1.59 6.82
CA MET A 38 -11.60 2.29 6.01
C MET A 38 -12.21 3.37 5.11
N VAL A 39 -13.53 3.40 4.95
CA VAL A 39 -14.21 4.41 4.11
C VAL A 39 -14.06 5.80 4.72
N GLY A 40 -13.71 6.79 3.89
CA GLY A 40 -13.48 8.18 4.29
C GLY A 40 -12.06 8.67 4.02
N THR A 41 -11.78 9.88 4.49
CA THR A 41 -10.47 10.52 4.32
C THR A 41 -9.55 10.19 5.50
N TRP A 42 -8.33 9.80 5.18
CA TRP A 42 -7.25 9.51 6.10
C TRP A 42 -6.10 10.45 5.83
N GLU A 43 -5.54 11.09 6.85
CA GLU A 43 -4.43 12.02 6.68
C GLU A 43 -3.30 11.84 7.69
N THR A 44 -2.10 12.22 7.28
CA THR A 44 -0.92 12.28 8.14
C THR A 44 -0.03 13.45 7.74
N TRP A 45 0.92 13.76 8.61
CA TRP A 45 1.96 14.76 8.37
C TRP A 45 3.31 14.07 8.32
N PHE A 46 4.00 14.26 7.21
CA PHE A 46 5.37 13.80 7.00
C PHE A 46 6.28 15.04 7.01
N GLY A 47 6.99 15.25 8.12
CA GLY A 47 7.74 16.48 8.34
C GLY A 47 6.85 17.69 8.66
N PRO A 48 7.44 18.91 8.71
CA PRO A 48 6.76 20.09 9.26
C PRO A 48 5.66 20.66 8.38
N GLU A 49 5.72 20.45 7.06
CA GLU A 49 4.80 21.09 6.10
C GLU A 49 4.27 20.15 5.00
N GLN A 50 4.62 18.85 5.03
CA GLN A 50 4.21 17.92 3.98
C GLN A 50 3.07 17.05 4.49
N LYS A 51 1.90 17.22 3.88
CA LYS A 51 0.70 16.46 4.20
C LYS A 51 0.54 15.30 3.23
N TRP A 52 0.14 14.15 3.75
CA TRP A 52 -0.38 13.06 2.94
C TRP A 52 -1.85 12.85 3.32
N ALA A 53 -2.74 12.73 2.35
CA ALA A 53 -4.11 12.30 2.60
C ALA A 53 -4.64 11.41 1.48
N ILE A 54 -5.50 10.47 1.81
CA ILE A 54 -6.17 9.56 0.87
C ILE A 54 -7.63 9.40 1.26
N THR A 55 -8.52 9.36 0.28
CA THR A 55 -9.96 9.15 0.49
C THR A 55 -10.40 7.87 -0.20
N PHE A 56 -10.98 6.95 0.57
CA PHE A 56 -11.58 5.72 0.06
C PHE A 56 -13.11 5.84 0.03
N ASP A 57 -13.72 5.41 -1.08
CA ASP A 57 -15.15 5.17 -1.17
C ASP A 57 -15.51 3.75 -0.70
N ARG A 58 -16.81 3.44 -0.64
CA ARG A 58 -17.38 2.20 -0.09
C ARG A 58 -16.96 0.93 -0.83
N ASP A 59 -16.59 1.04 -2.09
CA ASP A 59 -16.10 -0.05 -2.91
C ASP A 59 -14.56 -0.18 -2.86
N GLY A 60 -13.89 0.73 -2.15
CA GLY A 60 -12.44 0.81 -2.06
C GLY A 60 -11.79 1.70 -3.12
N ALA A 61 -12.57 2.35 -3.99
CA ALA A 61 -12.01 3.31 -4.94
C ALA A 61 -11.31 4.46 -4.21
N ILE A 62 -10.15 4.87 -4.72
CA ILE A 62 -9.45 6.07 -4.24
C ILE A 62 -10.03 7.27 -5.01
N THR A 63 -10.76 8.15 -4.32
CA THR A 63 -11.51 9.25 -4.95
C THR A 63 -10.90 10.63 -4.74
N GLY A 64 -10.00 10.76 -3.76
CA GLY A 64 -9.29 12.00 -3.49
C GLY A 64 -7.97 11.75 -2.78
N MET A 65 -7.01 12.63 -2.98
CA MET A 65 -5.75 12.60 -2.25
C MET A 65 -5.16 13.99 -2.03
N HIS A 66 -4.34 14.12 -1.00
CA HIS A 66 -3.37 15.19 -0.86
C HIS A 66 -2.00 14.51 -0.94
N HIS A 67 -1.29 14.70 -2.05
CA HIS A 67 0.05 14.12 -2.20
C HIS A 67 1.09 15.09 -1.64
N TYR A 68 2.04 14.58 -0.85
CA TYR A 68 3.04 15.40 -0.17
C TYR A 68 3.88 16.32 -1.07
N VAL A 69 3.98 16.01 -2.37
CA VAL A 69 4.63 16.84 -3.40
C VAL A 69 3.65 17.72 -4.19
N PHE A 70 2.47 17.21 -4.52
CA PHE A 70 1.55 17.81 -5.50
C PHE A 70 0.31 18.43 -4.84
N GLY A 71 0.21 18.42 -3.51
CA GLY A 71 -0.94 18.99 -2.82
C GLY A 71 -2.27 18.25 -3.08
N PRO A 72 -3.41 18.92 -2.91
CA PRO A 72 -4.74 18.33 -3.04
C PRO A 72 -5.11 18.06 -4.50
N MET A 73 -5.68 16.88 -4.78
CA MET A 73 -6.18 16.52 -6.09
C MET A 73 -7.34 15.52 -6.04
N THR A 74 -8.21 15.61 -7.05
CA THR A 74 -9.20 14.56 -7.34
C THR A 74 -8.44 13.34 -7.87
N ALA A 75 -8.70 12.18 -7.28
CA ALA A 75 -8.03 10.96 -7.67
C ALA A 75 -8.88 10.23 -8.72
N GLU A 76 -8.45 10.30 -9.98
CA GLU A 76 -9.07 9.64 -11.12
C GLU A 76 -7.96 9.09 -12.02
N GLU A 77 -8.05 7.83 -12.41
CA GLU A 77 -7.05 7.21 -13.30
C GLU A 77 -7.03 7.95 -14.66
N GLY A 78 -5.84 8.31 -15.13
CA GLY A 78 -5.67 9.15 -16.32
C GLY A 78 -5.97 10.64 -16.10
N GLY A 79 -6.39 11.02 -14.89
CA GLY A 79 -6.63 12.40 -14.49
C GLY A 79 -5.37 13.26 -14.57
N VAL A 80 -5.55 14.56 -14.82
CA VAL A 80 -4.45 15.51 -14.93
C VAL A 80 -4.56 16.55 -13.82
N TYR A 81 -3.57 16.57 -12.93
CA TYR A 81 -3.37 17.63 -11.96
C TYR A 81 -2.57 18.77 -12.57
N LYS A 82 -2.94 20.01 -12.25
CA LYS A 82 -2.20 21.21 -12.66
C LYS A 82 -2.21 22.25 -11.56
N ASP A 83 -1.06 22.84 -11.29
CA ASP A 83 -0.89 24.01 -10.42
C ASP A 83 0.25 24.89 -10.93
N GLY A 84 0.35 26.13 -10.45
CA GLY A 84 1.34 27.10 -10.91
C GLY A 84 1.03 28.50 -10.36
N PRO A 85 1.23 28.72 -9.06
CA PRO A 85 0.84 29.98 -8.41
C PRO A 85 1.70 31.17 -8.85
N ASP A 86 2.94 30.92 -9.29
CA ASP A 86 3.91 31.98 -9.61
C ASP A 86 4.15 32.11 -11.13
N PRO A 87 4.47 33.32 -11.64
CA PRO A 87 4.81 33.52 -13.04
C PRO A 87 5.99 32.66 -13.50
N GLY A 88 5.80 31.91 -14.58
CA GLY A 88 6.86 31.09 -15.19
C GLY A 88 7.11 29.75 -14.48
N THR A 89 6.33 29.41 -13.45
CA THR A 89 6.36 28.10 -12.82
C THR A 89 5.04 27.36 -13.09
N TYR A 90 5.12 26.04 -13.16
CA TYR A 90 3.93 25.19 -13.17
C TYR A 90 4.28 23.78 -12.75
N MET A 91 3.27 23.04 -12.34
CA MET A 91 3.32 21.63 -12.03
C MET A 91 2.20 20.95 -12.80
N VAL A 92 2.53 19.90 -13.54
CA VAL A 92 1.56 19.03 -14.18
C VAL A 92 1.87 17.60 -13.78
N ALA A 93 0.86 16.84 -13.38
CA ALA A 93 0.99 15.42 -13.10
C ALA A 93 -0.15 14.65 -13.78
N VAL A 94 0.16 13.48 -14.33
CA VAL A 94 -0.80 12.54 -14.90
C VAL A 94 -0.91 11.36 -13.95
N LEU A 95 -2.10 11.14 -13.41
CA LEU A 95 -2.37 10.01 -12.52
C LEU A 95 -2.44 8.74 -13.37
N GLY A 96 -1.69 7.73 -12.94
CA GLY A 96 -1.76 6.38 -13.48
C GLY A 96 -2.79 5.53 -12.73
N PRO A 97 -2.59 4.20 -12.67
CA PRO A 97 -3.47 3.31 -11.94
C PRO A 97 -3.56 3.63 -10.44
N LEU A 98 -4.78 3.54 -9.91
CA LEU A 98 -5.13 3.74 -8.50
C LEU A 98 -5.79 2.46 -8.01
N GLN A 99 -5.11 1.73 -7.13
CA GLN A 99 -5.50 0.36 -6.78
C GLN A 99 -5.62 0.19 -5.28
N THR A 100 -6.65 -0.52 -4.85
CA THR A 100 -6.78 -1.02 -3.48
C THR A 100 -6.93 -2.54 -3.49
N GLU A 101 -6.27 -3.19 -2.54
CA GLU A 101 -6.36 -4.63 -2.33
C GLU A 101 -6.49 -4.90 -0.84
N TYR A 102 -7.62 -5.50 -0.44
CA TYR A 102 -7.84 -5.97 0.92
C TYR A 102 -7.68 -7.50 0.97
N VAL A 103 -6.86 -7.96 1.91
CA VAL A 103 -6.61 -9.38 2.17
C VAL A 103 -7.17 -9.74 3.56
N PRO A 104 -8.38 -10.35 3.65
CA PRO A 104 -9.03 -10.62 4.93
C PRO A 104 -8.24 -11.54 5.84
N LEU A 105 -7.54 -12.52 5.26
CA LEU A 105 -6.80 -13.52 6.02
C LEU A 105 -5.70 -12.89 6.89
N THR A 106 -5.06 -11.83 6.40
CA THR A 106 -4.02 -11.09 7.13
C THR A 106 -4.53 -9.78 7.70
N ASN A 107 -5.80 -9.45 7.45
CA ASN A 107 -6.41 -8.16 7.73
C ASN A 107 -5.61 -6.97 7.21
N ARG A 108 -4.97 -7.09 6.04
CA ARG A 108 -4.13 -6.01 5.47
C ARG A 108 -4.82 -5.34 4.29
N LEU A 109 -4.79 -4.02 4.29
CA LEU A 109 -5.15 -3.18 3.17
C LEU A 109 -3.87 -2.65 2.52
N LYS A 110 -3.80 -2.76 1.19
CA LYS A 110 -2.79 -2.13 0.36
C LYS A 110 -3.46 -1.13 -0.57
N ALA A 111 -2.97 0.10 -0.59
CA ALA A 111 -3.30 1.12 -1.58
C ALA A 111 -2.06 1.43 -2.42
N THR A 112 -2.21 1.49 -3.74
CA THR A 112 -1.16 1.89 -4.67
C THR A 112 -1.63 3.10 -5.45
N VAL A 113 -0.88 4.19 -5.34
CA VAL A 113 -1.10 5.44 -6.08
C VAL A 113 0.04 5.58 -7.09
N THR A 114 -0.32 5.74 -8.36
CA THR A 114 0.65 5.95 -9.43
C THR A 114 0.50 7.34 -10.01
N ILE A 115 1.62 8.03 -10.17
CA ILE A 115 1.74 9.23 -11.01
C ILE A 115 2.66 8.83 -12.16
N ASP A 116 2.06 8.52 -13.31
CA ASP A 116 2.75 7.97 -14.48
C ASP A 116 3.80 8.93 -15.02
N SER A 117 3.48 10.23 -14.96
CA SER A 117 4.43 11.28 -15.30
C SER A 117 4.10 12.58 -14.56
N TYR A 118 5.13 13.36 -14.27
CA TYR A 118 4.98 14.74 -13.85
C TYR A 118 6.03 15.63 -14.51
N THR A 119 5.72 16.93 -14.58
CA THR A 119 6.65 18.00 -14.93
C THR A 119 6.49 19.11 -13.90
N MET A 120 7.59 19.47 -13.24
CA MET A 120 7.70 20.65 -12.40
C MET A 120 8.57 21.66 -13.14
N GLN A 121 7.95 22.69 -13.69
CA GLN A 121 8.63 23.79 -14.34
C GLN A 121 9.00 24.87 -13.31
N PHE A 122 10.26 25.25 -13.34
CA PHE A 122 10.83 26.40 -12.63
C PHE A 122 11.26 27.46 -13.66
N VAL A 123 11.63 28.63 -13.17
CA VAL A 123 12.15 29.72 -14.03
C VAL A 123 13.38 29.27 -14.84
N GLU A 124 14.25 28.46 -14.24
CA GLU A 124 15.55 28.06 -14.82
C GLU A 124 15.64 26.57 -15.19
N GLY A 125 14.52 25.92 -15.47
CA GLY A 125 14.53 24.53 -15.93
C GLY A 125 13.28 23.76 -15.50
N ALA A 126 13.30 22.46 -15.73
CA ALA A 126 12.20 21.59 -15.35
C ALA A 126 12.72 20.27 -14.78
N LEU A 127 12.01 19.76 -13.78
CA LEU A 127 12.13 18.39 -13.32
C LEU A 127 11.01 17.57 -13.93
N LYS A 128 11.35 16.39 -14.43
CA LYS A 128 10.39 15.42 -14.95
C LYS A 128 10.61 14.10 -14.28
N GLY A 129 9.55 13.33 -14.10
CA GLY A 129 9.67 12.05 -13.43
C GLY A 129 8.35 11.33 -13.32
N ARG A 130 8.35 10.31 -12.49
CA ARG A 130 7.18 9.52 -12.09
C ARG A 130 7.29 9.11 -10.64
N VAL A 131 6.19 8.73 -10.01
CA VAL A 131 6.21 8.16 -8.67
C VAL A 131 5.16 7.06 -8.54
N ILE A 132 5.50 6.03 -7.77
CA ILE A 132 4.56 5.02 -7.30
C ILE A 132 4.64 5.06 -5.78
N ASP A 133 3.52 5.24 -5.11
CA ASP A 133 3.41 5.12 -3.66
C ASP A 133 2.62 3.88 -3.31
N LYS A 134 3.19 3.04 -2.45
CA LYS A 134 2.50 1.90 -1.85
C LYS A 134 2.30 2.17 -0.37
N LEU A 135 1.04 2.21 0.05
CA LEU A 135 0.62 2.35 1.44
C LEU A 135 0.04 1.01 1.88
N GLU A 136 0.68 0.32 2.83
CA GLU A 136 0.23 -0.97 3.31
C GLU A 136 0.14 -1.02 4.82
N GLY A 137 -0.97 -1.51 5.37
CA GLY A 137 -1.13 -1.65 6.81
C GLY A 137 -2.31 -2.54 7.18
N PRO A 138 -2.42 -2.95 8.45
CA PRO A 138 -3.63 -3.59 8.93
C PRO A 138 -4.82 -2.64 8.80
N VAL A 139 -6.00 -3.18 8.51
CA VAL A 139 -7.25 -2.42 8.64
C VAL A 139 -7.42 -1.97 10.09
N THR A 140 -7.85 -0.73 10.27
CA THR A 140 -8.09 -0.13 11.59
C THR A 140 -9.08 -0.96 12.43
N GLU A 141 -8.77 -1.15 13.71
CA GLU A 141 -9.73 -1.77 14.65
C GLU A 141 -10.65 -0.73 15.30
N ASP A 142 -10.14 0.50 15.48
CA ASP A 142 -10.83 1.60 16.18
C ASP A 142 -11.58 2.54 15.23
N GLY A 143 -11.33 2.47 13.92
CA GLY A 143 -11.95 3.33 12.93
C GLY A 143 -11.37 4.75 12.90
N THR A 144 -10.27 5.01 13.60
CA THR A 144 -9.68 6.35 13.81
C THR A 144 -8.21 6.45 13.44
N THR A 145 -7.44 5.36 13.62
CA THR A 145 -6.01 5.31 13.31
C THR A 145 -5.68 4.20 12.33
N TRP A 146 -4.78 4.47 11.40
CA TRP A 146 -4.28 3.51 10.43
C TRP A 146 -2.76 3.56 10.37
N ASN A 147 -2.11 2.49 10.85
CA ASN A 147 -0.66 2.35 10.86
C ASN A 147 -0.19 1.77 9.52
N ILE A 148 0.72 2.45 8.85
CA ILE A 148 1.11 2.15 7.47
C ILE A 148 2.62 2.01 7.34
N GLU A 149 3.02 1.00 6.57
CA GLU A 149 4.31 0.92 5.88
C GLU A 149 4.19 1.61 4.52
N TRP A 150 4.81 2.77 4.36
CA TRP A 150 4.86 3.52 3.13
C TRP A 150 6.16 3.26 2.37
N ARG A 151 6.04 2.97 1.08
CA ARG A 151 7.16 2.84 0.15
C ARG A 151 6.91 3.76 -1.04
N SER A 152 7.78 4.74 -1.25
CA SER A 152 7.72 5.67 -2.37
C SER A 152 8.84 5.38 -3.37
N TYR A 153 8.47 5.15 -4.62
CA TYR A 153 9.38 4.85 -5.73
C TYR A 153 9.38 6.03 -6.71
N GLY A 154 9.95 7.15 -6.28
CA GLY A 154 10.14 8.33 -7.11
C GLY A 154 11.32 8.17 -8.07
N TRP A 155 11.14 8.53 -9.34
CA TRP A 155 12.21 8.56 -10.33
C TRP A 155 12.20 9.87 -11.10
N LEU A 156 13.37 10.49 -11.25
CA LEU A 156 13.58 11.68 -12.08
C LEU A 156 14.22 11.29 -13.41
N GLU A 157 13.74 11.87 -14.51
CA GLU A 157 14.34 11.68 -15.83
C GLU A 157 15.81 12.13 -15.82
N GLY A 158 16.71 11.24 -16.26
CA GLY A 158 18.15 11.48 -16.28
C GLY A 158 18.89 11.14 -14.98
N ALA A 159 18.18 10.70 -13.93
CA ALA A 159 18.77 10.12 -12.73
C ALA A 159 18.80 8.58 -12.81
N ASP A 160 19.61 7.97 -11.94
CA ASP A 160 19.59 6.52 -11.73
C ASP A 160 18.21 6.07 -11.21
N GLU A 161 17.85 4.81 -11.46
CA GLU A 161 16.63 4.22 -10.91
C GLU A 161 16.67 4.22 -9.37
N PRO A 162 15.53 4.41 -8.69
CA PRO A 162 15.47 4.33 -7.25
C PRO A 162 15.93 2.94 -6.77
N PRO A 163 16.65 2.84 -5.64
CA PRO A 163 17.18 1.56 -5.16
C PRO A 163 16.05 0.68 -4.60
N ILE A 164 15.36 -0.04 -5.48
CA ILE A 164 14.12 -0.79 -5.18
C ILE A 164 14.29 -1.72 -3.98
N ASP A 165 15.33 -2.55 -3.98
CA ASP A 165 15.57 -3.53 -2.91
C ASP A 165 15.76 -2.84 -1.54
N PHE A 166 16.37 -1.67 -1.52
CA PHE A 166 16.56 -0.89 -0.30
C PHE A 166 15.22 -0.32 0.19
N ILE A 167 14.42 0.26 -0.71
CA ILE A 167 13.10 0.82 -0.38
C ILE A 167 12.16 -0.27 0.14
N ASP A 168 12.16 -1.44 -0.51
CA ASP A 168 11.31 -2.57 -0.13
C ASP A 168 11.63 -3.08 1.28
N ALA A 169 12.93 -3.15 1.61
CA ALA A 169 13.41 -3.58 2.91
C ALA A 169 13.25 -2.55 4.03
N ASN A 170 13.07 -1.25 3.70
CA ASN A 170 13.05 -0.15 4.66
C ASN A 170 11.84 0.77 4.43
N PRO A 171 10.60 0.30 4.69
CA PRO A 171 9.43 1.16 4.60
C PRO A 171 9.47 2.28 5.64
N GLU A 172 8.93 3.44 5.28
CA GLU A 172 8.65 4.50 6.24
C GLU A 172 7.37 4.15 7.02
N LEU A 173 7.41 4.31 8.34
CA LEU A 173 6.26 4.02 9.19
C LEU A 173 5.48 5.31 9.44
N LEU A 174 4.24 5.34 8.95
CA LEU A 174 3.34 6.48 9.10
C LEU A 174 2.09 6.09 9.89
N VAL A 175 1.50 7.06 10.58
CA VAL A 175 0.20 6.91 11.25
C VAL A 175 -0.77 7.90 10.61
N PHE A 176 -1.77 7.36 9.93
CA PHE A 176 -2.85 8.15 9.36
C PHE A 176 -4.00 8.24 10.37
N HIS A 177 -4.61 9.40 10.43
CA HIS A 177 -5.78 9.68 11.25
C HIS A 177 -6.99 9.90 10.35
N LYS A 178 -8.13 9.32 10.72
CA LYS A 178 -9.37 9.55 10.01
C LYS A 178 -9.85 10.98 10.23
N VAL A 179 -10.19 11.67 9.16
CA VAL A 179 -10.77 13.02 9.24
C VAL A 179 -12.22 12.88 9.67
N GLU A 180 -12.56 13.48 10.81
CA GLU A 180 -13.95 13.58 11.25
C GLU A 180 -14.69 14.60 10.39
N VAL A 181 -15.78 14.16 9.75
CA VAL A 181 -16.72 15.08 9.12
C VAL A 181 -17.63 15.60 10.21
N SER A 182 -17.41 16.83 10.67
CA SER A 182 -18.36 17.53 11.52
C SER A 182 -19.70 17.65 10.79
N GLN A 183 -20.73 17.05 11.37
CA GLN A 183 -22.11 17.18 10.91
C GLN A 183 -22.69 18.56 11.26
#